data_AF-A0A376Y2G1-F1
#
_entry.id   AF-A0A376Y2G1-F1
#
_cell.length_a   1.000
_cell.length_b   1.000
_cell.length_c   1.000
_cell.angle_alpha   90.00
_cell.angle_beta   90.00
_cell.angle_gamma   90.00
#
_symmetry.space_group_name_H-M   'P 1'
#
loop_
_entity.id
_entity.type
_entity.pdbx_description
1 polymer ?
#
loop_
_entity_poly.entity_id
_entity_poly.type
_entity_poly.pdbx_seq_one_letter_code
_entity_poly.pdbx_strand_id
1 'polypeptide(L)'
;MAQPFSYRYPLVDGQGNWGAPDDPKSFAAMRYTESRLSKYSELLLSELGQGTADWVPNFDGTLQEPKMLPARLPNILLNGTTGIAVGMATDIPPHNLREVAQAAIALIDQPKTTLDQLLDIVQGPDYPTEAEIITSRAEIRKSTRTDVVQCVCARCGRKKMARWLSAHCRIRFQVRAYWSKLLRKCATKAADG
;
A
#
# COMPACT_ATOMS: atom_id res chain seq x y z
N MET A 1 -4.80 -5.14 10.56
CA MET A 1 -3.42 -5.40 10.09
C MET A 1 -3.08 -6.89 9.99
N ALA A 2 -3.63 -7.75 10.85
CA ALA A 2 -3.44 -9.20 10.77
C ALA A 2 -4.38 -9.94 9.79
N GLN A 3 -5.39 -9.26 9.25
CA GLN A 3 -6.34 -9.85 8.29
C GLN A 3 -5.68 -10.02 6.92
N PRO A 4 -5.58 -11.26 6.38
CA PRO A 4 -4.85 -11.53 5.13
C PRO A 4 -5.55 -10.98 3.89
N PHE A 5 -6.86 -10.73 3.95
CA PHE A 5 -7.64 -10.19 2.84
C PHE A 5 -7.64 -8.66 2.77
N SER A 6 -7.16 -7.96 3.81
CA SER A 6 -7.16 -6.49 3.87
C SER A 6 -5.83 -5.89 3.39
N TYR A 7 -4.72 -6.53 3.72
CA TYR A 7 -3.38 -6.08 3.32
C TYR A 7 -2.78 -7.05 2.33
N ARG A 8 -2.08 -6.54 1.32
CA ARG A 8 -1.36 -7.37 0.36
C ARG A 8 -0.12 -8.02 1.00
N TYR A 9 0.57 -7.27 1.85
CA TYR A 9 1.73 -7.69 2.63
C TYR A 9 1.48 -7.39 4.12
N PRO A 10 0.95 -8.34 4.90
CA PRO A 10 0.56 -8.10 6.28
C PRO A 10 1.77 -7.78 7.17
N LEU A 11 1.65 -6.73 7.99
CA LEU A 11 2.69 -6.31 8.95
C LEU A 11 2.69 -7.15 10.23
N VAL A 12 1.53 -7.72 10.56
CA VAL A 12 1.31 -8.49 11.79
C VAL A 12 0.90 -9.89 11.39
N ASP A 13 1.60 -10.88 11.93
CA ASP A 13 1.21 -12.28 11.92
C ASP A 13 0.39 -12.56 13.18
N GLY A 14 -0.88 -12.89 13.00
CA GLY A 14 -1.83 -13.07 14.08
C GLY A 14 -2.27 -14.53 14.19
N GLN A 15 -2.21 -15.10 15.39
CA GLN A 15 -2.81 -16.39 15.70
C GLN A 15 -4.15 -16.19 16.43
N GLY A 16 -5.14 -17.00 16.09
CA GLY A 16 -6.52 -16.89 16.60
C GLY A 16 -7.53 -16.40 15.56
N ASN A 17 -8.74 -16.05 16.00
CA ASN A 17 -9.79 -15.57 15.12
C ASN A 17 -9.71 -14.03 14.94
N TRP A 18 -9.16 -13.62 13.81
CA TRP A 18 -9.01 -12.20 13.42
C TRP A 18 -10.16 -11.70 12.51
N GLY A 19 -11.27 -12.42 12.48
CA GLY A 19 -12.40 -12.15 11.59
C GLY A 19 -12.24 -12.81 10.22
N ALA A 20 -13.33 -12.84 9.48
CA ALA A 20 -13.40 -13.48 8.18
C ALA A 20 -13.84 -12.45 7.09
N PRO A 21 -13.62 -12.74 5.81
CA PRO A 21 -14.00 -11.82 4.72
C PRO A 21 -15.49 -11.48 4.67
N ASP A 22 -16.35 -12.36 5.20
CA ASP A 22 -17.80 -12.23 5.25
C ASP A 22 -18.30 -11.46 6.49
N ASP A 23 -17.62 -11.61 7.63
CA ASP A 23 -17.84 -10.81 8.83
C ASP A 23 -16.52 -10.27 9.40
N PRO A 24 -16.06 -9.11 8.90
CA PRO A 24 -14.79 -8.52 9.32
C PRO A 24 -14.84 -7.93 10.74
N LYS A 25 -16.03 -7.82 11.36
CA LYS A 25 -16.20 -7.24 12.70
C LYS A 25 -16.27 -8.29 13.81
N SER A 26 -16.46 -9.56 13.47
CA SER A 26 -16.50 -10.67 14.43
C SER A 26 -15.09 -11.24 14.67
N PHE A 27 -14.24 -10.46 15.31
CA PHE A 27 -12.93 -10.92 15.81
C PHE A 27 -13.05 -11.38 17.27
N ALA A 28 -12.26 -12.37 17.67
CA ALA A 28 -12.22 -12.84 19.04
C ALA A 28 -11.67 -11.75 19.98
N ALA A 29 -12.06 -11.81 21.26
CA ALA A 29 -11.55 -10.88 22.26
C ALA A 29 -10.02 -10.98 22.37
N MET A 30 -9.35 -9.85 22.67
CA MET A 30 -7.88 -9.73 22.70
C MET A 30 -7.18 -10.79 23.55
N ARG A 31 -7.85 -11.31 24.59
CA ARG A 31 -7.36 -12.39 25.45
C ARG A 31 -7.19 -13.76 24.78
N TYR A 32 -7.76 -13.95 23.59
CA TYR A 32 -7.71 -15.20 22.82
C TYR A 32 -6.90 -15.07 21.52
N THR A 33 -6.26 -13.92 21.30
CA THR A 33 -5.52 -13.63 20.07
C THR A 33 -4.08 -13.30 20.42
N GLU A 34 -3.15 -13.90 19.69
CA GLU A 34 -1.74 -13.59 19.80
C GLU A 34 -1.29 -12.87 18.54
N SER A 35 -0.37 -11.91 18.69
CA SER A 35 0.17 -11.14 17.57
C SER A 35 1.68 -11.10 17.62
N ARG A 36 2.30 -11.28 16.45
CA ARG A 36 3.74 -11.18 16.24
C ARG A 36 3.99 -10.29 15.03
N LEU A 37 5.12 -9.59 15.01
CA LEU A 37 5.56 -8.90 13.79
C LEU A 37 5.87 -9.92 12.70
N SER A 38 5.35 -9.70 11.50
CA SER A 38 5.69 -10.51 10.34
C SER A 38 7.13 -10.20 9.90
N LYS A 39 7.75 -11.13 9.16
CA LYS A 39 9.07 -10.90 8.55
C LYS A 39 9.10 -9.69 7.63
N TYR A 40 7.96 -9.33 7.01
CA TYR A 40 7.86 -8.16 6.16
C TYR A 40 8.06 -6.85 6.96
N SER A 41 7.65 -6.81 8.23
CA SER A 41 7.85 -5.64 9.09
C SER A 41 9.32 -5.37 9.43
N GLU A 42 10.20 -6.36 9.31
CA GLU A 42 11.66 -6.17 9.47
C GLU A 42 12.20 -5.17 8.45
N LEU A 43 11.58 -5.05 7.26
CA LEU A 43 11.94 -4.07 6.23
C LEU A 43 11.70 -2.61 6.66
N LEU A 44 10.89 -2.39 7.68
CA LEU A 44 10.57 -1.07 8.22
C LEU A 44 11.35 -0.75 9.50
N LEU A 45 11.82 -1.78 10.22
CA LEU A 45 12.36 -1.64 11.58
C LEU A 45 13.86 -1.95 11.67
N SER A 46 14.44 -2.68 10.72
CA SER A 46 15.82 -3.18 10.78
C SER A 46 16.90 -2.09 10.96
N GLU A 47 16.66 -0.88 10.45
CA GLU A 47 17.62 0.22 10.47
C GLU A 47 17.34 1.27 11.56
N LEU A 48 16.26 1.11 12.31
CA LEU A 48 15.80 2.15 13.24
C LEU A 48 16.84 2.51 14.33
N GLY A 49 17.65 1.54 14.74
CA GLY A 49 18.72 1.73 15.73
C GLY A 49 19.99 2.39 15.20
N GLN A 50 20.09 2.65 13.89
CA GLN A 50 21.31 3.18 13.25
C GLN A 50 21.29 4.71 13.09
N GLY A 51 20.33 5.40 13.72
CA GLY A 51 20.20 6.85 13.61
C GLY A 51 19.57 7.33 12.30
N THR A 52 18.82 6.48 11.61
CA THR A 52 18.17 6.79 10.31
C THR A 52 16.83 7.53 10.45
N ALA A 53 16.33 7.69 11.67
CA ALA A 53 15.03 8.32 11.95
C ALA A 53 15.14 9.35 13.06
N ASP A 54 14.44 10.47 12.87
CA ASP A 54 14.27 11.49 13.90
C ASP A 54 13.32 10.98 14.99
N TRP A 55 13.68 11.20 16.25
CA TRP A 55 12.88 10.85 17.40
C TRP A 55 12.11 12.07 17.90
N VAL A 56 10.84 11.88 18.23
CA VAL A 56 9.97 12.89 18.82
C VAL A 56 9.45 12.38 20.17
N PRO A 57 9.21 13.27 21.14
CA PRO A 57 8.56 12.85 22.38
C PRO A 57 7.16 12.30 22.09
N ASN A 58 6.75 11.27 22.83
CA ASN A 58 5.40 10.72 22.76
C ASN A 58 4.37 11.73 23.34
N PHE A 59 3.10 11.32 23.35
CA PHE A 59 1.99 12.18 23.78
C PHE A 59 2.09 12.70 25.24
N ASP A 60 2.75 11.97 26.15
CA ASP A 60 2.91 12.34 27.56
C ASP A 60 4.34 12.79 27.93
N GLY A 61 5.24 12.82 26.95
CA GLY A 61 6.65 13.20 27.10
C GLY A 61 7.53 12.19 27.84
N THR A 62 7.03 11.01 28.22
CA THR A 62 7.80 10.02 28.99
C THR A 62 8.73 9.16 28.13
N LEU A 63 8.32 8.89 26.89
CA LEU A 63 9.06 8.07 25.94
C LEU A 63 9.30 8.83 24.64
N GLN A 64 10.22 8.32 23.83
CA GLN A 64 10.44 8.83 22.48
C GLN A 64 9.91 7.83 21.45
N GLU A 65 9.30 8.34 20.40
CA GLU A 65 8.82 7.58 19.25
C GLU A 65 9.45 8.09 17.95
N PRO A 66 9.72 7.21 16.97
CA PRO A 66 10.27 7.64 15.70
C PRO A 66 9.21 8.35 14.86
N LYS A 67 9.55 9.54 14.34
CA LYS A 67 8.64 10.32 13.49
C LYS A 67 8.35 9.63 12.15
N MET A 68 9.33 8.91 11.62
CA MET A 68 9.25 8.19 10.35
C MET A 68 9.96 6.85 10.49
N LEU A 69 9.45 5.81 9.82
CA LEU A 69 10.11 4.52 9.74
C LEU A 69 11.02 4.45 8.51
N PRO A 70 12.28 3.99 8.65
CA PRO A 70 13.18 3.77 7.53
C PRO A 70 12.73 2.54 6.73
N ALA A 71 11.86 2.77 5.76
CA ALA A 71 11.37 1.71 4.88
C ALA A 71 12.33 1.51 3.70
N ARG A 72 12.90 0.30 3.57
CA ARG A 72 13.74 -0.07 2.41
C ARG A 72 12.96 -0.15 1.09
N LEU A 73 11.66 -0.41 1.19
CA LEU A 73 10.75 -0.50 0.05
C LEU A 73 9.60 0.51 0.20
N PRO A 74 9.05 1.03 -0.91
CA PRO A 74 7.96 2.00 -0.89
C PRO A 74 6.63 1.36 -0.45
N ASN A 75 6.46 1.16 0.86
CA ASN A 75 5.32 0.45 1.45
C ASN A 75 3.95 1.08 1.10
N ILE A 76 3.90 2.40 0.86
CA ILE A 76 2.69 3.11 0.45
C ILE A 76 2.11 2.54 -0.86
N LEU A 77 2.98 2.19 -1.81
CA LEU A 77 2.54 1.60 -3.09
C LEU A 77 2.22 0.12 -2.95
N LEU A 78 2.96 -0.60 -2.10
CA LEU A 78 2.82 -2.03 -1.91
C LEU A 78 1.52 -2.41 -1.20
N ASN A 79 1.24 -1.75 -0.08
CA ASN A 79 0.07 -2.04 0.74
C ASN A 79 -1.11 -1.11 0.47
N GLY A 80 -0.89 0.01 -0.21
CA GLY A 80 -1.92 1.01 -0.41
C GLY A 80 -2.29 1.74 0.88
N THR A 81 -3.18 2.72 0.76
CA THR A 81 -3.77 3.39 1.93
C THR A 81 -5.14 3.93 1.57
N THR A 82 -6.08 3.74 2.49
CA THR A 82 -7.41 4.34 2.42
C THR A 82 -7.57 5.30 3.60
N GLY A 83 -8.04 6.51 3.36
CA GLY A 83 -8.26 7.50 4.42
C GLY A 83 -9.29 8.54 4.01
N ILE A 84 -10.01 9.08 4.98
CA ILE A 84 -10.91 10.22 4.76
C ILE A 84 -10.57 11.26 5.81
N ALA A 85 -10.17 12.43 5.36
CA ALA A 85 -9.95 13.65 6.13
C ALA A 85 -11.00 14.70 5.74
N VAL A 86 -11.01 15.82 6.47
CA VAL A 86 -11.99 16.90 6.24
C VAL A 86 -11.82 17.47 4.83
N GLY A 87 -12.73 17.13 3.92
CA GLY A 87 -12.73 17.59 2.52
C GLY A 87 -11.83 16.82 1.56
N MET A 88 -11.15 15.75 2.01
CA MET A 88 -10.26 14.92 1.19
C MET A 88 -10.46 13.44 1.54
N ALA A 89 -10.85 12.62 0.58
CA ALA A 89 -10.61 11.17 0.69
C ALA A 89 -9.20 10.86 0.17
N THR A 90 -8.66 9.66 0.43
CA THR A 90 -7.43 8.97 -0.08
C THR A 90 -7.73 7.51 -0.30
N ASP A 91 -7.48 7.02 -1.52
CA ASP A 91 -7.51 5.59 -1.84
C ASP A 91 -6.36 5.29 -2.83
N ILE A 92 -5.36 4.57 -2.34
CA ILE A 92 -4.22 4.11 -3.13
C ILE A 92 -4.31 2.59 -3.18
N PRO A 93 -4.44 1.98 -4.38
CA PRO A 93 -4.53 0.54 -4.48
C PRO A 93 -3.15 -0.12 -4.27
N PRO A 94 -3.11 -1.37 -3.78
CA PRO A 94 -1.88 -2.13 -3.59
C PRO A 94 -1.24 -2.53 -4.93
N HIS A 95 0.08 -2.69 -4.95
CA HIS A 95 0.87 -3.07 -6.13
C HIS A 95 1.85 -4.19 -5.79
N ASN A 96 2.31 -4.89 -6.83
CA ASN A 96 3.24 -5.99 -6.66
C ASN A 96 4.65 -5.51 -6.27
N LEU A 97 5.26 -6.18 -5.29
CA LEU A 97 6.60 -5.86 -4.80
C LEU A 97 7.67 -5.95 -5.89
N ARG A 98 7.63 -6.96 -6.75
CA ARG A 98 8.66 -7.16 -7.77
C ARG A 98 8.61 -6.06 -8.83
N GLU A 99 7.41 -5.72 -9.29
CA GLU A 99 7.22 -4.66 -10.29
C GLU A 99 7.65 -3.30 -9.75
N VAL A 100 7.27 -2.98 -8.50
CA VAL A 100 7.64 -1.71 -7.87
C VAL A 100 9.14 -1.63 -7.59
N ALA A 101 9.77 -2.73 -7.18
CA ALA A 101 11.23 -2.78 -6.99
C ALA A 101 11.97 -2.58 -8.31
N GLN A 102 11.55 -3.23 -9.40
CA GLN A 102 12.13 -3.04 -10.73
C GLN A 102 11.93 -1.61 -11.24
N ALA A 103 10.75 -1.02 -11.03
CA ALA A 103 10.49 0.37 -11.39
C ALA A 103 11.35 1.35 -10.59
N ALA A 104 11.61 1.07 -9.30
CA ALA A 104 12.52 1.86 -8.49
C ALA A 104 13.97 1.77 -8.99
N ILE A 105 14.46 0.56 -9.32
CA ILE A 105 15.80 0.35 -9.90
C ILE A 105 15.93 1.10 -11.23
N ALA A 106 14.95 0.98 -12.13
CA ALA A 106 14.97 1.69 -13.40
C ALA A 106 15.01 3.22 -13.23
N LEU A 107 14.40 3.76 -12.17
CA LEU A 107 14.46 5.19 -11.85
C LEU A 107 15.81 5.63 -11.26
N ILE A 108 16.49 4.74 -10.54
CA ILE A 108 17.84 4.98 -10.03
C ILE A 108 18.82 5.02 -11.21
N ASP A 109 18.75 4.03 -12.11
CA ASP A 109 19.62 3.96 -13.29
C ASP A 109 19.36 5.12 -14.26
N GLN A 110 18.09 5.45 -14.47
CA GLN A 110 17.65 6.48 -15.42
C GLN A 110 16.61 7.41 -14.79
N PRO A 111 17.03 8.53 -14.16
CA PRO A 111 16.11 9.45 -13.47
C PRO A 111 15.14 10.18 -14.42
N LYS A 112 15.43 10.17 -15.74
CA LYS A 112 14.58 10.77 -16.78
C LYS A 112 13.58 9.77 -17.40
N THR A 113 13.44 8.58 -16.83
CA THR A 113 12.45 7.58 -17.27
C THR A 113 11.06 8.19 -17.35
N THR A 114 10.39 7.94 -18.48
CA THR A 114 9.05 8.46 -18.75
C THR A 114 7.99 7.63 -18.02
N LEU A 115 6.81 8.19 -17.81
CA LEU A 115 5.69 7.47 -17.17
C LEU A 115 5.33 6.21 -17.95
N ASP A 116 5.45 6.25 -19.27
CA ASP A 116 5.08 5.15 -20.15
C ASP A 116 6.00 3.95 -19.97
N GLN A 117 7.30 4.19 -19.85
CA GLN A 117 8.29 3.16 -19.53
C GLN A 117 8.08 2.56 -18.13
N LEU A 118 7.63 3.36 -17.16
CA LEU A 118 7.30 2.84 -15.82
C LEU A 118 6.05 1.95 -15.83
N LEU A 119 5.07 2.28 -16.67
CA LEU A 119 3.85 1.50 -16.83
C LEU A 119 4.04 0.23 -17.64
N ASP A 120 5.12 0.13 -18.42
CA ASP A 120 5.54 -1.13 -19.04
C ASP A 120 6.09 -2.12 -18.00
N ILE A 121 6.65 -1.62 -16.89
CA ILE A 121 7.16 -2.43 -15.77
C ILE A 121 6.03 -2.72 -14.77
N VAL A 122 5.28 -1.69 -14.36
CA VAL A 122 4.15 -1.82 -13.42
C VAL A 122 2.86 -2.03 -14.21
N GLN A 123 2.39 -3.27 -14.24
CA GLN A 123 1.24 -3.65 -15.08
C GLN A 123 -0.08 -3.11 -14.54
N GLY A 124 -0.16 -2.91 -13.22
CA GLY A 124 -1.32 -2.33 -12.55
C GLY A 124 -1.39 -2.70 -11.07
N PRO A 125 -2.54 -2.45 -10.43
CA PRO A 125 -2.78 -2.87 -9.06
C PRO A 125 -2.75 -4.39 -8.87
N ASP A 126 -2.26 -4.86 -7.72
CA ASP A 126 -2.24 -6.26 -7.31
C ASP A 126 -3.01 -6.41 -5.99
N TYR A 127 -4.25 -6.87 -6.07
CA TYR A 127 -5.10 -7.06 -4.90
C TYR A 127 -4.78 -8.38 -4.18
N PRO A 128 -5.03 -8.50 -2.85
CA PRO A 128 -4.85 -9.75 -2.11
C PRO A 128 -5.80 -10.88 -2.53
N THR A 129 -6.68 -10.63 -3.50
CA THR A 129 -7.64 -11.59 -4.04
C THR A 129 -7.21 -12.05 -5.44
N GLU A 130 -7.51 -13.30 -5.80
CA GLU A 130 -7.25 -13.85 -7.15
C GLU A 130 -8.19 -13.30 -8.23
N ALA A 131 -8.78 -12.14 -7.99
CA ALA A 131 -9.82 -11.59 -8.82
C ALA A 131 -9.18 -10.81 -9.99
N GLU A 132 -9.71 -11.06 -11.19
CA GLU A 132 -9.16 -10.51 -12.41
C GLU A 132 -9.57 -9.04 -12.60
N ILE A 133 -8.59 -8.23 -13.01
CA ILE A 133 -8.81 -6.83 -13.37
C ILE A 133 -9.26 -6.80 -14.83
N ILE A 134 -10.51 -6.38 -15.06
CA ILE A 134 -11.07 -6.28 -16.42
C ILE A 134 -10.86 -4.92 -17.07
N THR A 135 -10.42 -3.93 -16.30
CA THR A 135 -10.14 -2.59 -16.81
C THR A 135 -9.03 -2.65 -17.84
N SER A 136 -9.22 -1.95 -18.97
CA SER A 136 -8.24 -1.97 -20.05
C SER A 136 -6.93 -1.31 -19.63
N ARG A 137 -5.78 -1.77 -20.17
CA ARG A 137 -4.47 -1.15 -19.90
C ARG A 137 -4.42 0.33 -20.25
N ALA A 138 -5.16 0.76 -21.27
CA ALA A 138 -5.27 2.16 -21.66
C ALA A 138 -5.98 3.01 -20.58
N GLU A 139 -7.02 2.47 -19.95
CA GLU A 139 -7.71 3.13 -18.84
C GLU A 139 -6.87 3.16 -17.56
N ILE A 140 -6.13 2.08 -17.27
CA ILE A 140 -5.16 2.06 -16.17
C ILE A 140 -4.11 3.14 -16.39
N ARG A 141 -3.50 3.23 -17.58
CA ARG A 141 -2.51 4.27 -17.92
C ARG A 141 -3.07 5.68 -17.83
N LYS A 142 -4.33 5.88 -18.25
CA LYS A 142 -5.03 7.15 -18.08
C LYS A 142 -5.22 7.47 -16.59
N SER A 143 -5.63 6.49 -15.79
CA SER A 143 -5.84 6.66 -14.35
C SER A 143 -4.59 7.08 -13.59
N THR A 144 -3.42 6.50 -13.92
CA THR A 144 -2.15 6.87 -13.30
C THR A 144 -1.70 8.28 -13.66
N ARG A 145 -2.25 8.85 -14.76
CA ARG A 145 -1.97 10.21 -15.24
C ARG A 145 -2.99 11.25 -14.78
N THR A 146 -4.25 10.84 -14.54
CA THR A 146 -5.37 11.73 -14.20
C THR A 146 -5.95 11.52 -12.81
N ASP A 147 -5.30 10.70 -11.97
CA ASP A 147 -5.57 10.50 -10.54
C ASP A 147 -6.91 9.83 -10.19
N VAL A 148 -7.61 9.25 -11.15
CA VAL A 148 -8.89 8.55 -10.91
C VAL A 148 -8.75 7.12 -11.41
N VAL A 149 -8.55 6.19 -10.48
CA VAL A 149 -8.48 4.75 -10.75
C VAL A 149 -9.87 4.16 -10.58
N GLN A 150 -10.48 3.75 -11.69
CA GLN A 150 -11.70 2.96 -11.68
C GLN A 150 -11.36 1.53 -12.08
N CYS A 151 -10.84 0.76 -11.13
CA CYS A 151 -10.56 -0.66 -11.32
C CYS A 151 -11.82 -1.47 -11.04
N VAL A 152 -12.35 -2.15 -12.06
CA VAL A 152 -13.44 -3.11 -11.89
C VAL A 152 -12.83 -4.51 -11.82
N CYS A 153 -13.16 -5.24 -10.77
CA CYS A 153 -12.67 -6.59 -10.51
C CYS A 153 -13.80 -7.60 -10.77
N ALA A 154 -13.62 -8.53 -11.70
CA ALA A 154 -14.74 -9.25 -12.32
C ALA A 154 -14.87 -10.73 -11.96
N ARG A 155 -14.32 -11.20 -10.83
CA ARG A 155 -14.58 -12.56 -10.36
C ARG A 155 -15.15 -12.56 -8.95
N CYS A 156 -16.44 -12.24 -8.87
CA CYS A 156 -17.22 -12.28 -7.64
C CYS A 156 -18.39 -13.27 -7.80
N GLY A 157 -18.16 -14.55 -7.51
CA GLY A 157 -19.19 -15.59 -7.51
C GLY A 157 -20.21 -15.49 -6.35
N ARG A 158 -20.12 -14.46 -5.50
CA ARG A 158 -21.05 -14.23 -4.37
C ARG A 158 -21.54 -12.79 -4.37
N LYS A 159 -22.84 -12.60 -4.68
CA LYS A 159 -23.56 -11.31 -4.81
C LYS A 159 -23.29 -10.26 -3.72
N LYS A 160 -22.80 -10.63 -2.52
CA LYS A 160 -22.49 -9.70 -1.42
C LYS A 160 -21.13 -8.99 -1.55
N MET A 161 -20.10 -9.61 -2.12
CA MET A 161 -18.76 -9.01 -2.24
C MET A 161 -18.70 -7.95 -3.35
N ALA A 162 -19.56 -8.09 -4.38
CA ALA A 162 -19.69 -7.11 -5.47
C ALA A 162 -20.11 -5.73 -4.95
N ARG A 163 -20.96 -5.67 -3.91
CA ARG A 163 -21.43 -4.40 -3.33
C ARG A 163 -20.31 -3.66 -2.57
N TRP A 164 -19.33 -4.38 -2.02
CA TRP A 164 -18.21 -3.80 -1.29
C TRP A 164 -17.15 -3.23 -2.25
N LEU A 165 -16.86 -3.95 -3.34
CA LEU A 165 -15.97 -3.51 -4.44
C LEU A 165 -16.57 -2.34 -5.24
N SER A 166 -17.87 -2.35 -5.52
CA SER A 166 -18.54 -1.25 -6.25
C SER A 166 -18.66 0.05 -5.43
N ALA A 167 -18.65 -0.02 -4.10
CA ALA A 167 -18.77 1.16 -3.24
C ALA A 167 -17.44 1.93 -3.09
N HIS A 168 -16.30 1.23 -3.04
CA HIS A 168 -14.98 1.86 -2.92
C HIS A 168 -14.47 2.47 -4.25
N CYS A 169 -14.97 2.01 -5.39
CA CYS A 169 -14.49 2.40 -6.72
C CYS A 169 -15.00 3.79 -7.22
N ARG A 170 -15.71 4.57 -6.40
CA ARG A 170 -16.31 5.88 -6.78
C ARG A 170 -15.78 7.07 -6.00
N ILE A 171 -14.50 7.07 -5.65
CA ILE A 171 -13.91 8.19 -4.92
C ILE A 171 -13.09 9.05 -5.89
N ARG A 172 -13.54 10.30 -6.07
CA ARG A 172 -12.98 11.28 -6.99
C ARG A 172 -11.70 11.87 -6.39
N PHE A 173 -10.64 11.98 -7.19
CA PHE A 173 -9.33 12.43 -6.70
C PHE A 173 -8.59 13.43 -7.59
N GLN A 174 -7.82 14.30 -6.94
CA GLN A 174 -6.71 15.09 -7.48
C GLN A 174 -5.41 14.68 -6.77
N VAL A 175 -4.51 13.94 -7.43
CA VAL A 175 -3.14 13.65 -6.93
C VAL A 175 -2.10 13.70 -8.05
N ARG A 176 -2.10 14.80 -8.79
CA ARG A 176 -1.33 15.02 -10.03
C ARG A 176 0.20 14.93 -9.87
N ALA A 177 0.70 14.53 -8.70
CA ALA A 177 2.11 14.64 -8.33
C ALA A 177 2.64 13.57 -7.35
N TYR A 178 1.86 12.61 -6.83
CA TYR A 178 2.41 11.71 -5.78
C TYR A 178 3.22 10.54 -6.34
N TRP A 179 2.74 9.84 -7.35
CA TRP A 179 3.32 8.55 -7.77
C TRP A 179 4.78 8.69 -8.25
N SER A 180 5.02 9.60 -9.19
CA SER A 180 6.35 9.86 -9.72
C SER A 180 7.28 10.58 -8.73
N LYS A 181 6.76 11.48 -7.89
CA LYS A 181 7.58 12.16 -6.86
C LYS A 181 7.92 11.22 -5.71
N LEU A 182 7.03 10.32 -5.31
CA LEU A 182 7.25 9.34 -4.25
C LEU A 182 8.29 8.30 -4.68
N LEU A 183 8.13 7.72 -5.88
CA LEU A 183 9.13 6.80 -6.44
C LEU A 183 10.48 7.49 -6.62
N ARG A 184 10.53 8.74 -7.12
CA ARG A 184 11.78 9.50 -7.21
C ARG A 184 12.38 9.79 -5.83
N LYS A 185 11.58 10.14 -4.83
CA LYS A 185 12.06 10.34 -3.44
C LYS A 185 12.60 9.06 -2.81
N CYS A 186 11.95 7.92 -3.08
CA CYS A 186 12.44 6.61 -2.65
C CYS A 186 13.74 6.24 -3.38
N ALA A 187 13.82 6.48 -4.68
CA ALA A 187 15.01 6.25 -5.49
C ALA A 187 16.20 7.14 -5.07
N THR A 188 15.98 8.44 -4.81
CA THR A 188 17.04 9.32 -4.31
C THR A 188 17.52 8.90 -2.93
N LYS A 189 16.60 8.58 -2.01
CA LYS A 189 16.98 8.09 -0.68
C LYS A 189 17.73 6.75 -0.71
N ALA A 190 17.45 5.90 -1.70
CA ALA A 190 18.17 4.64 -1.91
C ALA A 190 19.54 4.82 -2.60
N ALA A 191 19.77 5.97 -3.26
CA ALA A 191 21.06 6.29 -3.89
C ALA A 191 22.00 7.07 -2.95
N ASP A 192 21.47 7.71 -1.91
CA ASP A 192 22.22 8.52 -0.94
C ASP A 192 22.74 7.72 0.28
N GLY A 193 22.46 6.41 0.36
CA GLY A 193 22.92 5.50 1.44
C GLY A 193 23.76 4.36 0.90
#